data_AF-A0A174FYT3-F1
#
_entry.id   AF-A0A174FYT3-F1
#
_cell.length_a   1.000
_cell.length_b   1.000
_cell.length_c   1.000
_cell.angle_alpha   90.00
_cell.angle_beta   90.00
_cell.angle_gamma   90.00
#
_symmetry.space_group_name_H-M   'P 1'
#
loop_
_entity.id
_entity.type
_entity.pdbx_description
1 polymer ?
#
loop_
_entity_poly.entity_id
_entity_poly.type
_entity_poly.pdbx_seq_one_letter_code
_entity_poly.pdbx_strand_id
1 'polypeptide(L)'
;MKAEKIFYQFYKAIEKCTAIGTDKYSYKKSNCKKVKIFSYEDRRNLIKVTSLLCDFLEEIYSEIVFIKDIKTKHIQNFFIEKAKYCTKSTLKNYYYCIRKLEKMVK
;
A
#
# COMPACT_ATOMS: atom_id res chain seq x y z
N MET A 1 -11.02 -11.66 20.86
CA MET A 1 -9.86 -11.25 20.04
C MET A 1 -10.10 -9.83 19.53
N LYS A 2 -9.24 -8.87 19.86
CA LYS A 2 -9.31 -7.52 19.28
C LYS A 2 -8.78 -7.61 17.84
N ALA A 3 -9.57 -7.20 16.85
CA ALA A 3 -9.11 -7.19 15.48
C ALA A 3 -7.96 -6.18 15.32
N GLU A 4 -6.90 -6.59 14.62
CA GLU A 4 -5.77 -5.72 14.32
C GLU A 4 -6.19 -4.64 13.33
N LYS A 5 -5.83 -3.37 13.57
CA LYS A 5 -6.13 -2.27 12.64
C LYS A 5 -5.62 -2.58 11.23
N ILE A 6 -6.36 -2.17 10.21
CA ILE A 6 -6.02 -2.39 8.79
C ILE A 6 -4.59 -1.92 8.49
N PHE A 7 -4.18 -0.77 9.04
CA PHE A 7 -2.83 -0.24 8.86
C PHE A 7 -1.74 -1.24 9.24
N TYR A 8 -1.86 -1.93 10.38
CA TYR A 8 -0.86 -2.88 10.84
C TYR A 8 -0.82 -4.15 9.99
N GLN A 9 -1.96 -4.56 9.43
CA GLN A 9 -2.01 -5.67 8.47
C GLN A 9 -1.20 -5.31 7.21
N PHE A 10 -1.31 -4.06 6.70
CA PHE A 10 -0.52 -3.60 5.55
C PHE A 10 0.95 -3.42 5.93
N TYR A 11 1.21 -2.85 7.11
CA TYR A 11 2.56 -2.63 7.61
C TYR A 11 3.36 -3.93 7.68
N LYS A 12 2.75 -5.02 8.19
CA LYS A 12 3.37 -6.34 8.20
C LYS A 12 3.73 -6.84 6.80
N ALA A 13 2.88 -6.59 5.79
CA ALA A 13 3.17 -6.94 4.41
C ALA A 13 4.34 -6.11 3.83
N ILE A 14 4.35 -4.79 4.11
CA ILE A 14 5.46 -3.88 3.74
C ILE A 14 6.78 -4.33 4.36
N GLU A 15 6.79 -4.65 5.65
CA GLU A 15 8.00 -5.11 6.35
C GLU A 15 8.54 -6.42 5.76
N LYS A 16 7.68 -7.43 5.53
CA LYS A 16 8.08 -8.70 4.87
C LYS A 16 8.67 -8.49 3.47
N CYS A 17 8.20 -7.46 2.77
CA CYS A 17 8.69 -7.09 1.45
C CYS A 17 9.88 -6.11 1.49
N THR A 18 10.27 -5.60 2.65
CA THR A 18 11.43 -4.72 2.77
C THR A 18 12.73 -5.53 2.66
N ALA A 19 13.63 -5.08 1.81
CA ALA A 19 14.93 -5.71 1.51
C ALA A 19 15.99 -4.61 1.27
N ILE A 20 16.01 -3.63 2.16
CA ILE A 20 16.97 -2.54 2.11
C ILE A 20 18.37 -3.10 2.37
N GLY A 21 19.35 -2.65 1.60
CA GLY A 21 20.71 -3.20 1.61
C GLY A 21 20.89 -4.46 0.76
N THR A 22 19.82 -5.04 0.21
CA THR A 22 19.92 -6.13 -0.78
C THR A 22 20.27 -5.56 -2.16
N ASP A 23 21.17 -6.23 -2.88
CA ASP A 23 21.46 -5.86 -4.27
C ASP A 23 20.24 -6.09 -5.18
N LYS A 24 19.61 -4.97 -5.56
CA LYS A 24 18.46 -4.91 -6.46
C LYS A 24 18.78 -5.51 -7.84
N TYR A 25 20.01 -5.39 -8.34
CA TYR A 25 20.37 -5.88 -9.67
C TYR A 25 20.46 -7.40 -9.68
N SER A 26 21.15 -7.99 -8.70
CA SER A 26 21.19 -9.44 -8.51
C SER A 26 19.79 -10.02 -8.25
N TYR A 27 18.97 -9.35 -7.43
CA TYR A 27 17.58 -9.79 -7.20
C TYR A 27 16.73 -9.79 -8.49
N LYS A 28 16.89 -8.80 -9.36
CA LYS A 28 16.17 -8.76 -10.64
C LYS A 28 16.59 -9.88 -11.58
N LYS A 29 17.85 -10.32 -11.51
CA LYS A 29 18.38 -11.43 -12.32
C LYS A 29 17.96 -12.81 -11.81
N SER A 30 17.58 -12.93 -10.53
CA SER A 30 17.25 -14.23 -9.91
C SER A 30 15.88 -14.79 -10.31
N ASN A 31 15.17 -14.20 -11.28
CA ASN A 31 13.80 -14.54 -11.67
C ASN A 31 12.78 -14.57 -10.51
N CYS A 32 13.12 -13.97 -9.36
CA CYS A 32 12.23 -13.91 -8.22
C CYS A 32 11.08 -12.94 -8.50
N LYS A 33 9.86 -13.49 -8.62
CA LYS A 33 8.64 -12.70 -8.91
C LYS A 33 8.09 -11.95 -7.70
N LYS A 34 8.67 -12.14 -6.50
CA LYS A 34 8.18 -11.49 -5.27
C LYS A 34 8.46 -9.99 -5.31
N VAL A 35 7.50 -9.20 -4.84
CA VAL A 35 7.69 -7.76 -4.72
C VAL A 35 8.63 -7.46 -3.55
N LYS A 36 9.59 -6.55 -3.79
CA LYS A 36 10.53 -6.07 -2.77
C LYS A 36 10.66 -4.55 -2.78
N ILE A 37 11.00 -4.00 -1.62
CA ILE A 37 11.27 -2.57 -1.38
C ILE A 37 12.76 -2.45 -1.05
N PHE A 38 13.50 -1.77 -1.91
CA PHE A 38 14.96 -1.67 -1.82
C PHE A 38 15.46 -0.33 -1.28
N SER A 39 14.59 0.69 -1.18
CA SER A 39 14.97 2.01 -0.69
C SER A 39 14.10 2.47 0.48
N TYR A 40 14.72 3.23 1.38
CA TYR A 40 14.03 3.87 2.51
C TYR A 40 12.94 4.83 2.05
N GLU A 41 13.16 5.55 0.95
CA GLU A 41 12.19 6.50 0.41
C GLU A 41 10.92 5.80 -0.08
N ASP A 42 11.06 4.73 -0.85
CA ASP A 42 9.92 3.95 -1.35
C ASP A 42 9.14 3.31 -0.19
N ARG A 43 9.84 2.83 0.85
CA ARG A 43 9.21 2.37 2.09
C ARG A 43 8.42 3.48 2.79
N ARG A 44 9.01 4.67 2.97
CA ARG A 44 8.35 5.81 3.61
C ARG A 44 7.11 6.26 2.82
N ASN A 45 7.22 6.32 1.50
CA ASN A 45 6.12 6.70 0.62
C ASN A 45 4.96 5.69 0.70
N LEU A 46 5.26 4.39 0.68
CA LEU A 46 4.27 3.33 0.86
C LEU A 46 3.54 3.45 2.20
N ILE A 47 4.27 3.65 3.30
CA ILE A 47 3.67 3.82 4.63
C ILE A 47 2.76 5.06 4.66
N LYS A 48 3.21 6.18 4.11
CA LYS A 48 2.42 7.42 4.05
C LYS A 48 1.10 7.24 3.29
N VAL A 49 1.15 6.66 2.08
CA VAL A 49 -0.06 6.43 1.27
C VAL A 49 -0.96 5.38 1.94
N THR A 50 -0.38 4.38 2.60
CA THR A 50 -1.13 3.38 3.37
C THR A 50 -1.92 4.04 4.50
N SER A 51 -1.31 4.96 5.25
CA SER A 51 -2.02 5.71 6.30
C SER A 51 -3.21 6.45 5.72
N LEU A 52 -3.01 7.23 4.66
CA LEU A 52 -4.10 7.98 4.01
C LEU A 52 -5.25 7.10 3.53
N LEU A 53 -4.93 5.91 3.00
CA LEU A 53 -5.94 4.94 2.59
C LEU A 53 -6.67 4.37 3.81
N CYS A 54 -5.96 4.03 4.88
CA CYS A 54 -6.57 3.48 6.10
C CYS A 54 -7.47 4.51 6.77
N ASP A 55 -7.04 5.76 6.88
CA ASP A 55 -7.84 6.85 7.45
C ASP A 55 -9.15 7.03 6.65
N PHE A 56 -9.08 7.02 5.32
CA PHE A 56 -10.25 7.07 4.45
C PHE A 56 -11.19 5.85 4.63
N LEU A 57 -10.63 4.64 4.77
CA LEU A 57 -11.42 3.44 4.99
C LEU A 57 -12.08 3.45 6.38
N GLU A 58 -11.37 3.90 7.42
CA GLU A 58 -11.92 4.02 8.78
C GLU A 58 -13.06 5.06 8.84
N GLU A 59 -12.96 6.15 8.07
CA GLU A 59 -13.97 7.20 8.02
C GLU A 59 -15.22 6.81 7.21
N ILE A 60 -15.04 6.24 6.02
CA ILE A 60 -16.14 6.01 5.05
C ILE A 60 -16.67 4.57 5.09
N TYR A 61 -15.84 3.61 5.49
CA TYR A 61 -16.10 2.18 5.45
C TYR A 61 -15.71 1.49 6.76
N SER A 62 -16.17 2.06 7.89
CA SER A 62 -15.84 1.59 9.24
C SER A 62 -16.16 0.10 9.51
N GLU A 63 -17.01 -0.51 8.68
CA GLU A 63 -17.31 -1.96 8.71
C GLU A 63 -16.16 -2.83 8.19
N ILE A 64 -15.22 -2.26 7.43
CA ILE A 64 -14.06 -2.98 6.92
C ILE A 64 -13.05 -3.10 8.05
N VAL A 65 -12.72 -4.34 8.40
CA VAL A 65 -11.75 -4.65 9.46
C VAL A 65 -10.51 -5.34 8.90
N PHE A 66 -10.66 -6.11 7.81
CA PHE A 66 -9.55 -6.86 7.21
C PHE A 66 -9.23 -6.39 5.81
N ILE A 67 -7.94 -6.46 5.44
CA ILE A 67 -7.47 -6.08 4.09
C ILE A 67 -8.18 -6.87 2.99
N LYS A 68 -8.48 -8.15 3.24
CA LYS A 68 -9.18 -9.02 2.28
C LYS A 68 -10.59 -8.52 1.91
N ASP A 69 -11.19 -7.69 2.75
CA ASP A 69 -12.54 -7.14 2.54
C ASP A 69 -12.50 -5.83 1.75
N ILE A 70 -11.31 -5.29 1.47
CA ILE A 70 -11.13 -4.12 0.61
C ILE A 70 -11.40 -4.51 -0.85
N LYS A 71 -12.40 -3.89 -1.46
CA LYS A 71 -12.81 -4.10 -2.84
C LYS A 71 -12.36 -2.96 -3.74
N THR A 72 -12.35 -3.21 -5.05
CA THR A 72 -12.02 -2.20 -6.07
C THR A 72 -12.83 -0.91 -5.92
N LYS A 73 -14.11 -1.00 -5.53
CA LYS A 73 -14.98 0.16 -5.28
C LYS A 73 -14.42 1.09 -4.20
N HIS A 74 -13.86 0.55 -3.11
CA HIS A 74 -13.31 1.37 -2.01
C HIS A 74 -12.08 2.14 -2.49
N ILE A 75 -11.23 1.48 -3.28
CA ILE A 75 -10.04 2.11 -3.89
C ILE A 75 -10.45 3.19 -4.90
N GLN A 76 -11.45 2.94 -5.74
CA GLN A 76 -11.97 3.94 -6.67
C GLN A 76 -12.52 5.17 -5.93
N ASN A 77 -13.28 4.95 -4.86
CA ASN A 77 -13.83 6.04 -4.06
C ASN A 77 -12.75 6.85 -3.35
N PHE A 78 -11.67 6.21 -2.89
CA PHE A 78 -10.47 6.90 -2.40
C PHE A 78 -9.88 7.82 -3.48
N PHE A 79 -9.72 7.34 -4.72
CA PHE A 79 -9.22 8.18 -5.81
C PHE A 79 -10.17 9.31 -6.18
N ILE A 80 -11.48 9.08 -6.18
CA ILE A 80 -12.48 10.12 -6.44
C ILE A 80 -12.41 11.21 -5.37
N GLU A 81 -12.26 10.85 -4.10
CA GLU A 81 -12.11 11.78 -2.98
C GLU A 81 -10.80 12.58 -3.11
N LYS A 82 -9.66 11.91 -3.28
CA LYS A 82 -8.36 12.57 -3.44
C LYS A 82 -8.28 13.45 -4.69
N ALA A 83 -8.97 13.11 -5.77
CA ALA A 83 -8.97 13.88 -7.01
C ALA A 83 -9.58 15.28 -6.87
N LYS A 84 -10.36 15.55 -5.81
CA LYS A 84 -10.93 16.87 -5.53
C LYS A 84 -9.86 17.92 -5.21
N TYR A 85 -8.70 17.52 -4.70
CA TYR A 85 -7.65 18.45 -4.24
C TYR A 85 -6.21 18.02 -4.55
N CYS A 86 -5.96 16.77 -4.98
CA CYS A 86 -4.64 16.31 -5.36
C CYS A 86 -4.34 16.59 -6.83
N THR A 87 -3.07 16.88 -7.14
CA THR A 87 -2.59 16.97 -8.51
C THR A 87 -2.55 15.59 -9.19
N LYS A 88 -2.51 15.58 -10.53
CA LYS A 88 -2.35 14.34 -11.31
C LYS A 88 -1.08 13.56 -10.94
N SER A 89 0.03 14.25 -10.62
CA SER A 89 1.28 13.61 -10.22
C SER A 89 1.15 12.90 -8.86
N THR A 90 0.48 13.53 -7.89
CA THR A 90 0.17 12.92 -6.59
C THR A 90 -0.73 11.70 -6.74
N LEU A 91 -1.77 11.77 -7.57
CA LEU A 91 -2.66 10.62 -7.83
C LEU A 91 -1.92 9.46 -8.51
N LYS A 92 -1.00 9.74 -9.45
CA LYS A 92 -0.13 8.71 -10.04
C LYS A 92 0.76 8.04 -8.98
N ASN A 93 1.31 8.81 -8.04
CA ASN A 93 2.09 8.25 -6.93
C ASN A 93 1.24 7.33 -6.03
N TYR A 94 0.01 7.75 -5.70
CA TYR A 94 -0.91 6.94 -4.90
C TYR A 94 -1.27 5.65 -5.63
N TYR A 95 -1.55 5.72 -6.94
CA TYR A 95 -1.81 4.55 -7.78
C TYR A 95 -0.63 3.57 -7.79
N TYR A 96 0.60 4.07 -7.97
CA TYR A 96 1.80 3.25 -7.88
C TYR A 96 1.92 2.54 -6.52
N CYS A 97 1.70 3.26 -5.42
CA CYS A 97 1.76 2.70 -4.07
C CYS A 97 0.68 1.62 -3.86
N ILE A 98 -0.57 1.91 -4.20
CA ILE A 98 -1.69 0.97 -4.00
C ILE A 98 -1.52 -0.30 -4.85
N ARG A 99 -1.07 -0.18 -6.11
CA ARG A 99 -0.76 -1.34 -6.97
C ARG A 99 0.37 -2.18 -6.40
N LYS A 100 1.33 -1.56 -5.72
CA LYS A 100 2.43 -2.25 -5.07
C LYS A 100 1.96 -2.97 -3.80
N LEU A 101 1.13 -2.33 -2.97
CA LEU A 101 0.48 -2.94 -1.81
C LEU A 101 -0.36 -4.16 -2.22
N GLU A 102 -1.16 -4.05 -3.28
CA GLU A 102 -1.98 -5.15 -3.82
C GLU A 102 -1.14 -6.41 -4.09
N LYS A 103 0.09 -6.24 -4.59
CA LYS A 103 1.01 -7.35 -4.87
C LYS A 103 1.74 -7.89 -3.62
N MET A 104 1.76 -7.15 -2.52
CA MET A 104 2.38 -7.56 -1.25
C MET A 104 1.42 -8.35 -0.36
N VAL A 105 0.11 -8.11 -0.52
CA VAL A 105 -0.96 -8.73 0.29
C VAL A 105 -1.61 -9.94 -0.38
N LYS A 106 -1.31 -10.18 -1.67
CA LYS A 106 -1.64 -11.42 -2.38
C LYS A 106 -0.64 -12.52 -2.04
#